data_AF-A0A2I2A5E5-F1
#
_entry.id   AF-A0A2I2A5E5-F1
#
_cell.length_a   1.000
_cell.length_b   1.000
_cell.length_c   1.000
_cell.angle_alpha   90.00
_cell.angle_beta   90.00
_cell.angle_gamma   90.00
#
_symmetry.space_group_name_H-M   'P 1'
#
loop_
_entity.id
_entity.type
_entity.pdbx_description
1 polymer ?
#
loop_
_entity_poly.entity_id
_entity_poly.type
_entity_poly.pdbx_seq_one_letter_code
_entity_poly.pdbx_strand_id
1 'polypeptide(L)'
;MYMTHENEHEYRFETHGPKYLTTGPNVDLGVVVITPGEHHPCHKHVIQEESFLGLEGECAVYVDGERVVIKPGTYLRCDPNEAHYFRNETDTPFKAVFIKAPHLTEKDSVYIDWEPGQPFVKEEA
;
A
#
# COMPACT_ATOMS: atom_id res chain seq x y z
N MET A 1 -23.27 -0.49 12.45
CA MET A 1 -22.04 -0.16 13.19
C MET A 1 -21.13 -1.37 13.09
N TYR A 2 -19.88 -1.18 12.67
CA TYR A 2 -18.84 -2.21 12.68
C TYR A 2 -17.68 -1.69 13.52
N MET A 3 -17.19 -2.51 14.45
CA MET A 3 -16.11 -2.18 15.37
C MET A 3 -15.30 -3.45 15.60
N THR A 4 -14.00 -3.36 15.45
CA THR A 4 -13.05 -4.48 15.64
C THR A 4 -11.71 -3.91 16.10
N HIS A 5 -10.87 -4.74 16.71
CA HIS A 5 -9.50 -4.38 17.08
C HIS A 5 -8.51 -5.05 16.12
N GLU A 6 -7.39 -4.41 15.79
CA GLU A 6 -6.41 -4.97 14.84
C GLU A 6 -5.76 -6.29 15.27
N ASN A 7 -5.91 -6.68 16.55
CA ASN A 7 -5.38 -7.92 17.12
C ASN A 7 -6.34 -9.10 16.92
N GLU A 8 -7.53 -8.84 16.39
CA GLU A 8 -8.53 -9.86 16.02
C GLU A 8 -8.36 -10.32 14.56
N HIS A 9 -7.35 -9.79 13.86
CA HIS A 9 -7.07 -10.06 12.45
C HIS A 9 -5.62 -10.48 12.27
N GLU A 10 -5.37 -11.27 11.23
CA GLU A 10 -4.06 -11.84 10.95
C GLU A 10 -3.40 -11.12 9.77
N TYR A 11 -2.08 -10.96 9.87
CA TYR A 11 -1.28 -10.55 8.71
C TYR A 11 -1.23 -11.68 7.69
N ARG A 12 -1.19 -11.32 6.40
CA ARG A 12 -1.08 -12.30 5.31
C ARG A 12 0.14 -13.22 5.44
N PHE A 13 1.24 -12.73 6.00
CA PHE A 13 2.48 -13.48 6.19
C PHE A 13 2.83 -13.64 7.67
N GLU A 14 1.80 -13.90 8.50
CA GLU A 14 1.84 -14.10 9.96
C GLU A 14 2.25 -12.84 10.75
N THR A 15 3.41 -12.28 10.45
CA THR A 15 4.00 -11.13 11.16
C THR A 15 4.00 -9.84 10.35
N HIS A 16 3.82 -9.93 9.03
CA HIS A 16 3.95 -8.79 8.10
C HIS A 16 3.09 -8.95 6.83
N GLY A 17 3.16 -7.94 5.96
CA GLY A 17 2.28 -7.79 4.81
C GLY A 17 0.95 -7.12 5.19
N PRO A 18 -0.05 -7.16 4.30
CA PRO A 18 -1.35 -6.55 4.57
C PRO A 18 -2.17 -7.39 5.56
N LYS A 19 -2.81 -6.71 6.52
CA LYS A 19 -3.82 -7.22 7.44
C LYS A 19 -5.09 -6.40 7.26
N TYR A 20 -6.11 -7.00 6.65
CA TYR A 20 -7.40 -6.36 6.42
C TYR A 20 -8.21 -6.36 7.72
N LEU A 21 -8.77 -5.22 8.11
CA LEU A 21 -9.70 -5.09 9.23
C LEU A 21 -11.16 -5.08 8.76
N THR A 22 -11.41 -4.63 7.53
CA THR A 22 -12.71 -4.73 6.87
C THR A 22 -12.53 -4.76 5.35
N THR A 23 -13.45 -5.44 4.67
CA THR A 23 -13.58 -5.46 3.21
C THR A 23 -15.02 -5.12 2.85
N GLY A 24 -15.25 -3.89 2.38
CA GLY A 24 -16.58 -3.35 2.17
C GLY A 24 -17.28 -2.85 3.45
N PRO A 25 -18.51 -2.34 3.32
CA PRO A 25 -19.29 -2.26 2.08
C PRO A 25 -18.81 -1.17 1.10
N ASN A 26 -18.15 -0.12 1.59
CA ASN A 26 -17.73 1.02 0.75
C ASN A 26 -16.22 1.15 0.59
N VAL A 27 -15.45 0.65 1.56
CA VAL A 27 -13.99 0.73 1.58
C VAL A 27 -13.41 -0.59 2.04
N ASP A 28 -12.23 -0.91 1.56
CA ASP A 28 -11.35 -1.87 2.23
C ASP A 28 -10.40 -1.09 3.11
N LEU A 29 -10.19 -1.53 4.35
CA LEU A 29 -9.25 -0.89 5.27
C LEU A 29 -8.45 -1.94 6.00
N GLY A 30 -7.17 -1.66 6.18
CA GLY A 30 -6.28 -2.51 6.95
C GLY A 30 -5.06 -1.77 7.45
N VAL A 31 -4.13 -2.54 8.00
CA VAL A 31 -2.76 -2.08 8.25
C VAL A 31 -1.79 -2.96 7.47
N VAL A 32 -0.66 -2.39 7.06
CA VAL A 32 0.42 -3.10 6.40
C VAL A 32 1.68 -2.94 7.20
N VAL A 33 2.44 -4.03 7.34
CA VAL A 33 3.83 -4.01 7.84
C VAL A 33 4.76 -4.44 6.72
N ILE A 34 5.82 -3.66 6.48
CA ILE A 34 6.89 -3.99 5.54
C ILE A 34 8.18 -4.11 6.34
N THR A 35 8.77 -5.30 6.35
CA THR A 35 9.97 -5.62 7.13
C THR A 35 11.25 -5.07 6.50
N PRO A 36 12.36 -4.96 7.24
CA PRO A 36 13.63 -4.46 6.70
C PRO A 36 14.06 -5.18 5.41
N GLY A 37 14.31 -4.41 4.35
CA GLY A 37 14.70 -4.92 3.03
C GLY A 37 13.58 -5.52 2.18
N GLU A 38 12.37 -5.66 2.72
CA GLU A 38 11.20 -6.13 1.98
C GLU A 38 10.68 -5.04 1.03
N HIS A 39 10.04 -5.49 -0.04
CA HIS A 39 9.37 -4.63 -1.00
C HIS A 39 8.01 -5.20 -1.41
N HIS A 40 7.11 -4.30 -1.83
CA HIS A 40 5.88 -4.70 -2.52
C HIS A 40 6.01 -4.32 -4.00
N PRO A 41 5.90 -5.29 -4.94
CA PRO A 41 6.11 -5.06 -6.36
C PRO A 41 5.23 -3.93 -6.93
N CYS A 42 5.70 -3.35 -8.03
CA CYS A 42 5.05 -2.20 -8.65
C CYS A 42 3.69 -2.63 -9.20
N HIS A 43 2.65 -1.88 -8.85
CA HIS A 43 1.30 -2.12 -9.34
C HIS A 43 0.49 -0.82 -9.33
N LYS A 44 -0.62 -0.84 -10.05
CA LYS A 44 -1.64 0.21 -10.03
C LYS A 44 -3.01 -0.41 -9.82
N HIS A 45 -3.97 0.40 -9.38
CA HIS A 45 -5.39 0.06 -9.37
C HIS A 45 -6.07 0.84 -10.49
N VAL A 46 -6.97 0.20 -11.26
CA VAL A 46 -7.61 0.84 -12.42
C VAL A 46 -8.81 1.68 -11.99
N ILE A 47 -9.50 1.25 -10.93
CA ILE A 47 -10.74 1.86 -10.43
C ILE A 47 -10.54 2.41 -9.02
N GLN A 48 -9.87 1.68 -8.13
CA GLN A 48 -9.70 2.09 -6.73
C GLN A 48 -8.66 3.21 -6.63
N GLU A 49 -8.92 4.22 -5.81
CA GLU A 49 -7.83 4.93 -5.14
C GLU A 49 -7.30 4.05 -4.01
N GLU A 50 -6.01 4.15 -3.72
CA GLU A 50 -5.41 3.57 -2.51
C GLU A 50 -4.63 4.64 -1.76
N SER A 51 -4.86 4.73 -0.45
CA SER A 51 -4.19 5.70 0.40
C SER A 51 -3.58 5.06 1.63
N PHE A 52 -2.56 5.73 2.17
CA PHE A 52 -1.72 5.22 3.23
C PHE A 52 -1.47 6.31 4.28
N LEU A 53 -1.56 5.95 5.56
CA LEU A 53 -1.16 6.81 6.67
C LEU A 53 -0.07 6.11 7.48
N GLY A 54 1.14 6.68 7.49
CA GLY A 54 2.25 6.14 8.26
C GLY A 54 1.99 6.19 9.76
N LEU A 55 2.27 5.08 10.45
CA LEU A 55 2.11 4.93 11.91
C LEU A 55 3.46 4.78 12.62
N GLU A 56 4.34 3.91 12.11
CA GLU A 56 5.64 3.57 12.71
C GLU A 56 6.69 3.34 11.61
N GLY A 57 7.96 3.62 11.90
CA GLY A 57 9.06 3.48 10.95
C GLY A 57 8.91 4.37 9.71
N GLU A 58 9.69 4.11 8.67
CA GLU A 58 9.56 4.80 7.38
C GLU A 58 9.77 3.84 6.20
N CYS A 59 9.12 4.15 5.08
CA CYS A 59 9.22 3.36 3.86
C CYS A 59 9.28 4.26 2.63
N ALA A 60 10.18 3.93 1.71
CA ALA A 60 10.25 4.58 0.41
C ALA A 60 9.10 4.05 -0.46
N VAL A 61 8.37 4.96 -1.09
CA VAL A 61 7.33 4.64 -2.06
C VAL A 61 7.68 5.34 -3.37
N TYR A 62 7.60 4.64 -4.48
CA TYR A 62 7.85 5.19 -5.80
C TYR A 62 6.51 5.30 -6.51
N VAL A 63 5.98 6.52 -6.64
CA VAL A 63 4.70 6.80 -7.31
C VAL A 63 5.01 7.28 -8.72
N ASP A 64 4.60 6.52 -9.74
CA ASP A 64 4.98 6.74 -11.14
C ASP A 64 6.50 6.97 -11.32
N GLY A 65 7.30 6.23 -10.55
CA GLY A 65 8.76 6.34 -10.53
C GLY A 65 9.33 7.49 -9.68
N GLU A 66 8.50 8.42 -9.18
CA GLU A 66 8.94 9.46 -8.25
C GLU A 66 9.05 8.91 -6.83
N ARG A 67 10.24 8.99 -6.24
CA ARG A 67 10.50 8.51 -4.89
C ARG A 67 10.01 9.51 -3.84
N VAL A 68 9.06 9.08 -3.03
CA VAL A 68 8.60 9.74 -1.80
C VAL A 68 8.86 8.85 -0.58
N VAL A 69 8.69 9.40 0.63
CA VAL A 69 8.87 8.64 1.88
C VAL A 69 7.64 8.82 2.76
N ILE A 70 7.04 7.71 3.17
CA ILE A 70 6.01 7.69 4.20
C ILE A 70 6.67 7.42 5.55
N LYS A 71 6.35 8.26 6.54
CA LYS A 71 6.77 8.14 7.95
C LYS A 71 5.58 8.51 8.86
N PRO A 72 5.67 8.42 10.21
CA PRO A 72 4.52 8.64 11.09
C PRO A 72 3.86 10.00 10.82
N GLY A 73 2.54 9.98 10.61
CA GLY A 73 1.74 11.17 10.29
C GLY A 73 1.76 11.62 8.82
N THR A 74 2.49 10.92 7.94
CA THR A 74 2.47 11.18 6.50
C THR A 74 1.29 10.46 5.87
N TYR A 75 0.45 11.21 5.14
CA TYR A 75 -0.61 10.67 4.29
C TYR A 75 -0.17 10.70 2.83
N LEU A 76 -0.24 9.55 2.16
CA LEU A 76 -0.04 9.42 0.72
C LEU A 76 -1.33 8.88 0.11
N ARG A 77 -1.74 9.43 -1.03
CA ARG A 77 -2.80 8.87 -1.87
C ARG A 77 -2.23 8.58 -3.25
N CYS A 78 -2.52 7.41 -3.77
CA CYS A 78 -2.34 7.03 -5.15
C CYS A 78 -3.72 7.05 -5.82
N ASP A 79 -3.90 7.96 -6.78
CA ASP A 79 -5.13 8.02 -7.58
C ASP A 79 -5.20 6.82 -8.55
N PRO A 80 -6.39 6.49 -9.11
CA PRO A 80 -6.51 5.44 -10.09
C PRO A 80 -5.51 5.61 -11.24
N ASN A 81 -4.85 4.50 -11.60
CA ASN A 81 -3.78 4.39 -12.58
C ASN A 81 -2.41 4.98 -12.19
N GLU A 82 -2.24 5.50 -10.97
CA GLU A 82 -0.91 5.82 -10.44
C GLU A 82 -0.23 4.55 -9.91
N ALA A 83 0.87 4.18 -10.56
CA ALA A 83 1.64 3.01 -10.15
C ALA A 83 2.41 3.32 -8.87
N HIS A 84 2.49 2.36 -7.96
CA HIS A 84 3.22 2.50 -6.73
C HIS A 84 4.00 1.23 -6.38
N TYR A 85 5.24 1.42 -5.95
CA TYR A 85 6.15 0.39 -5.47
C TYR A 85 6.65 0.77 -4.08
N PHE A 86 6.62 -0.16 -3.13
CA PHE A 86 7.08 0.06 -1.76
C PHE A 86 8.40 -0.64 -1.52
N ARG A 87 9.31 0.01 -0.81
CA ARG A 87 10.53 -0.63 -0.31
C ARG A 87 10.90 -0.09 1.06
N ASN A 88 11.05 -0.99 2.03
CA ASN A 88 11.63 -0.61 3.29
C ASN A 88 13.16 -0.62 3.15
N GLU A 89 13.73 0.56 3.03
CA GLU A 89 15.17 0.81 2.88
C GLU A 89 15.88 0.96 4.24
N THR A 90 15.16 0.75 5.35
CA THR A 90 15.66 0.89 6.72
C THR A 90 15.93 -0.45 7.40
N ASP A 91 16.45 -0.41 8.62
CA ASP A 91 16.72 -1.56 9.50
C ASP A 91 15.59 -1.81 10.53
N THR A 92 14.48 -1.06 10.44
CA THR A 92 13.32 -1.22 11.33
C THR A 92 12.02 -1.49 10.55
N PRO A 93 11.04 -2.21 11.11
CA PRO A 93 9.75 -2.40 10.45
C PRO A 93 9.02 -1.07 10.22
N PHE A 94 8.40 -0.94 9.05
CA PHE A 94 7.46 0.13 8.74
C PHE A 94 6.03 -0.37 8.94
N LYS A 95 5.15 0.45 9.52
CA LYS A 95 3.71 0.17 9.67
C LYS A 95 2.87 1.36 9.18
N ALA A 96 1.83 1.09 8.40
CA ALA A 96 0.87 2.08 7.96
C ALA A 96 -0.57 1.53 7.94
N VAL A 97 -1.55 2.43 8.04
CA VAL A 97 -2.92 2.14 7.59
C VAL A 97 -2.93 2.16 6.07
N PHE A 98 -3.68 1.26 5.43
CA PHE A 98 -4.06 1.38 4.02
C PHE A 98 -5.59 1.42 3.88
N ILE A 99 -6.08 2.20 2.92
CA ILE A 99 -7.50 2.33 2.60
C ILE A 99 -7.64 2.25 1.09
N LYS A 100 -8.52 1.37 0.59
CA LYS A 100 -8.92 1.34 -0.82
C LYS A 100 -10.38 1.71 -0.96
N ALA A 101 -10.68 2.57 -1.92
CA ALA A 101 -12.04 3.02 -2.21
C ALA A 101 -12.24 3.17 -3.73
N PRO A 102 -13.41 2.76 -4.27
CA PRO A 102 -14.49 2.04 -3.60
C PRO A 102 -14.10 0.59 -3.28
N HIS A 103 -14.83 -0.07 -2.38
CA HIS A 103 -14.77 -1.53 -2.26
C HIS A 103 -15.21 -2.19 -3.57
N LEU A 104 -14.46 -3.21 -4.00
CA LEU A 104 -14.74 -4.00 -5.19
C LEU A 104 -14.79 -5.48 -4.83
N THR A 105 -15.67 -6.23 -5.48
CA THR A 105 -15.78 -7.69 -5.32
C THR A 105 -14.77 -8.44 -6.20
N GLU A 106 -14.22 -7.77 -7.21
CA GLU A 106 -13.24 -8.30 -8.15
C GLU A 106 -11.88 -7.63 -7.97
N LYS A 107 -10.82 -8.32 -8.40
CA LYS A 107 -9.45 -7.80 -8.31
C LYS A 107 -9.25 -6.64 -9.28
N ASP A 108 -8.75 -5.52 -8.77
CA ASP A 108 -8.48 -4.29 -9.55
C ASP A 108 -6.99 -4.01 -9.78
N SER A 109 -6.11 -4.69 -9.04
CA SER A 109 -4.66 -4.43 -9.11
C SER A 109 -4.02 -5.04 -10.37
N VAL A 110 -3.31 -4.22 -11.11
CA VAL A 110 -2.49 -4.57 -12.28
C VAL A 110 -1.01 -4.41 -11.92
N TYR A 111 -0.26 -5.51 -11.97
CA TYR A 111 1.17 -5.51 -11.68
C TYR A 111 1.96 -5.07 -12.91
N ILE A 112 3.02 -4.30 -12.66
CA ILE A 112 3.91 -3.72 -13.67
C ILE A 112 5.31 -4.26 -13.39
N ASP A 113 5.97 -4.77 -14.43
CA ASP A 113 7.37 -5.18 -14.36
C ASP A 113 8.27 -3.94 -14.38
N TRP A 114 8.42 -3.31 -13.22
CA TRP A 114 9.24 -2.12 -13.01
C TRP A 114 9.91 -2.14 -11.63
N GLU A 115 11.16 -1.71 -11.57
CA GLU A 115 11.93 -1.53 -10.34
C GLU A 115 12.62 -0.15 -10.27
N PRO A 116 12.87 0.38 -9.05
CA PRO A 116 13.64 1.60 -8.87
C PRO A 116 14.98 1.60 -9.61
N GLY A 117 15.24 2.69 -10.34
CA GLY A 117 16.43 2.86 -11.19
C GLY A 117 16.16 2.62 -12.68
N GLN A 118 15.02 2.04 -13.04
CA GLN A 118 14.54 1.97 -14.42
C GLN A 118 13.77 3.25 -14.78
N PRO A 119 13.82 3.72 -16.04
CA PRO A 119 12.95 4.82 -16.49
C PRO A 119 11.48 4.39 -16.35
N PHE A 120 10.67 5.22 -15.69
CA PHE A 120 9.24 4.99 -15.60
C PHE A 120 8.54 5.59 -16.81
N VAL A 121 7.69 4.80 -17.47
CA VAL A 121 6.87 5.24 -18.60
C VAL A 121 5.41 5.07 -18.21
N LYS A 122 4.71 6.18 -18.00
CA LYS A 122 3.28 6.15 -17.71
C LYS A 122 2.53 5.86 -19.00
N GLU A 123 1.89 4.70 -19.08
CA GLU A 123 0.94 4.41 -20.16
C GLU A 123 -0.29 5.30 -19.97
N GLU A 124 -0.65 6.08 -20.99
CA GLU A 124 -1.93 6.78 -21.01
C GLU A 124 -3.06 5.76 -21.18
N ALA A 125 -4.11 5.89 -20.36
CA ALA A 125 -5.28 5.02 -20.36
C ALA A 125 -6.24 5.34 -21.50
#